data_AF-A0A8J4VHJ0-F1
#
_entry.id   AF-A0A8J4VHJ0-F1
#
_cell.length_a   1.000
_cell.length_b   1.000
_cell.length_c   1.000
_cell.angle_alpha   90.00
_cell.angle_beta   90.00
_cell.angle_gamma   90.00
#
_symmetry.space_group_name_H-M   'P 1'
#
loop_
_entity.id
_entity.type
_entity.pdbx_description
1 polymer ?
#
loop_
_entity_poly.entity_id
_entity_poly.type
_entity_poly.pdbx_seq_one_letter_code
_entity_poly.pdbx_strand_id
1 'polypeptide(L)'
;MALPSLPYHENLEHFVAISFGDCGFLKPHIFSLSIPQVDGGSNLSIKISWFQKILYSDGELFLNVPFTFPEYVTPLVKKLPKKEKIQLNVNAGTGTQVLCKKISHPLKEKRRQVGNLGFFYESEVLSWSSTDFNFSFTVSSSHIFGSVLLQSPSLDDNDQREIFCVYLFPGNQKSRKMSRKDIVFVVDISGSMRGKPIDDTKDALFAALSKKIAAPHPT
;
A
#
# COMPACT_ATOMS: atom_id res chain seq x y z
N MET A 1 11.02 16.09 -19.23
CA MET A 1 11.11 14.91 -20.12
C MET A 1 9.70 14.37 -20.29
N ALA A 2 9.09 14.60 -21.45
CA ALA A 2 7.69 14.29 -21.72
C ALA A 2 7.48 12.77 -21.85
N LEU A 3 6.42 12.24 -21.25
CA LEU A 3 5.97 10.87 -21.46
C LEU A 3 5.30 10.76 -22.84
N PRO A 4 5.52 9.67 -23.59
CA PRO A 4 4.86 9.48 -24.88
C PRO A 4 3.38 9.15 -24.70
N SER A 5 2.53 9.84 -25.46
CA SER A 5 1.09 9.59 -25.60
C SER A 5 0.83 8.27 -26.33
N LEU A 6 0.00 7.40 -25.73
CA LEU A 6 -0.54 6.20 -26.39
C LEU A 6 -1.81 6.56 -27.18
N PRO A 7 -2.08 5.91 -28.33
CA PRO A 7 -3.21 6.25 -29.18
C PRO A 7 -4.52 5.76 -28.56
N TYR A 8 -5.50 6.66 -28.50
CA TYR A 8 -6.88 6.42 -28.08
C TYR A 8 -7.64 5.84 -29.28
N HIS A 9 -8.14 4.61 -29.17
CA HIS A 9 -9.14 4.07 -30.08
C HIS A 9 -10.51 4.28 -29.43
N GLU A 10 -11.31 5.20 -29.95
CA GLU A 10 -12.70 5.40 -29.54
C GLU A 10 -13.54 4.19 -29.96
N ASN A 11 -14.04 3.45 -28.97
CA ASN A 11 -15.32 2.77 -29.09
C ASN A 11 -16.27 3.50 -28.15
N LEU A 12 -17.29 4.15 -28.73
CA LEU A 12 -18.36 4.84 -28.01
C LEU A 12 -19.26 3.80 -27.32
N GLU A 13 -18.85 3.36 -26.14
CA GLU A 13 -19.79 2.82 -25.15
C GLU A 13 -20.39 4.00 -24.38
N HIS A 14 -21.72 4.00 -24.20
CA HIS A 14 -22.42 4.99 -23.39
C HIS A 14 -21.93 4.89 -21.93
N PHE A 15 -20.95 5.71 -21.56
CA PHE A 15 -20.52 5.88 -20.18
C PHE A 15 -21.47 6.84 -19.48
N VAL A 16 -22.33 6.34 -18.59
CA VAL A 16 -22.98 7.19 -17.61
C VAL A 16 -21.97 7.50 -16.51
N ALA A 17 -21.30 8.65 -16.63
CA ALA A 17 -20.47 9.19 -15.57
C ALA A 17 -21.39 9.73 -14.46
N ILE A 18 -21.60 8.95 -13.41
CA ILE A 18 -22.30 9.43 -12.22
C ILE A 18 -21.30 10.23 -11.39
N SER A 19 -21.42 11.55 -11.43
CA SER A 19 -20.75 12.46 -10.49
C SER A 19 -21.43 12.36 -9.13
N PHE A 20 -20.73 11.83 -8.13
CA PHE A 20 -21.24 11.72 -6.77
C PHE A 20 -20.95 13.03 -6.02
N GLY A 21 -21.89 13.97 -6.10
CA GLY A 21 -21.78 15.27 -5.43
C GLY A 21 -21.73 15.20 -3.89
N ASP A 22 -22.18 14.12 -3.25
CA ASP A 22 -22.31 14.07 -1.78
C ASP A 22 -22.29 12.66 -1.14
N CYS A 23 -21.87 11.60 -1.85
CA CYS A 23 -22.12 10.21 -1.39
C CYS A 23 -20.92 9.48 -0.78
N GLY A 24 -20.10 10.14 0.03
CA GLY A 24 -18.94 9.51 0.66
C GLY A 24 -18.77 9.91 2.12
N PHE A 25 -19.28 9.12 3.06
CA PHE A 25 -18.83 9.22 4.45
C PHE A 25 -17.45 8.58 4.56
N LEU A 26 -16.40 9.40 4.68
CA LEU A 26 -15.08 8.93 5.07
C LEU A 26 -15.12 8.55 6.56
N LYS A 27 -15.45 7.29 6.86
CA LYS A 27 -15.06 6.70 8.15
C LYS A 27 -13.58 6.34 8.06
N PRO A 28 -12.78 6.51 9.14
CA PRO A 28 -11.43 5.95 9.17
C PRO A 28 -11.49 4.48 8.73
N HIS A 29 -10.74 4.15 7.67
CA HIS A 29 -10.56 2.80 7.14
C HIS A 29 -11.74 2.16 6.34
N ILE A 30 -12.84 2.87 6.06
CA ILE A 30 -13.94 2.31 5.25
C ILE A 30 -14.43 3.34 4.23
N PHE A 31 -14.34 2.98 2.95
CA PHE A 31 -15.03 3.65 1.86
C PHE A 31 -16.28 2.84 1.49
N SER A 32 -17.46 3.47 1.52
CA SER A 32 -18.72 2.83 1.14
C SER A 32 -19.34 3.61 -0.02
N LEU A 33 -19.70 2.89 -1.07
CA LEU A 33 -20.40 3.43 -2.23
C LEU A 33 -21.77 2.77 -2.32
N SER A 34 -22.83 3.56 -2.21
CA SER A 34 -24.20 3.10 -2.45
C SER A 34 -24.52 3.22 -3.93
N ILE A 35 -24.72 2.07 -4.59
CA ILE A 35 -25.12 2.01 -5.99
C ILE A 35 -26.65 2.16 -6.04
N PRO A 36 -27.20 3.16 -6.75
CA PRO A 36 -28.65 3.32 -6.87
C PRO A 36 -29.27 2.15 -7.66
N GLN A 37 -30.59 2.09 -7.70
CA GLN A 37 -31.29 1.11 -8.55
C GLN A 37 -30.87 1.31 -10.02
N VAL A 38 -30.41 0.23 -10.65
CA VAL A 38 -30.00 0.20 -12.07
C VAL A 38 -31.00 -0.62 -12.88
N ASP A 39 -31.26 -0.21 -14.11
CA ASP A 39 -32.18 -0.90 -15.00
C ASP A 39 -31.62 -2.26 -15.43
N GLY A 40 -32.53 -3.24 -15.60
CA GLY A 40 -32.17 -4.58 -16.06
C GLY A 40 -31.48 -4.55 -17.44
N GLY A 41 -30.37 -5.27 -17.58
CA GLY A 41 -29.58 -5.31 -18.81
C GLY A 41 -28.53 -4.20 -18.94
N SER A 42 -28.45 -3.29 -17.96
CA SER A 42 -27.42 -2.24 -17.93
C SER A 42 -26.05 -2.78 -17.49
N ASN A 43 -24.98 -2.19 -18.04
CA ASN A 43 -23.61 -2.43 -17.59
C ASN A 43 -23.24 -1.43 -16.48
N LEU A 44 -22.75 -1.93 -15.35
CA LEU A 44 -22.25 -1.12 -14.26
C LEU A 44 -20.73 -1.20 -14.18
N SER A 45 -20.06 -0.06 -14.24
CA SER A 45 -18.62 0.06 -14.08
C SER A 45 -18.29 0.96 -12.89
N ILE A 46 -17.43 0.48 -12.01
CA ILE A 46 -17.01 1.19 -10.79
C ILE A 46 -15.50 1.37 -10.84
N LYS A 47 -15.05 2.62 -10.80
CA LYS A 47 -13.63 2.99 -10.73
C LYS A 47 -13.37 3.73 -9.42
N ILE A 48 -12.46 3.19 -8.62
CA ILE A 48 -12.01 3.80 -7.36
C ILE A 48 -10.53 4.12 -7.50
N SER A 49 -10.12 5.29 -7.05
CA SER A 49 -8.73 5.75 -7.06
C SER A 49 -8.41 6.39 -5.72
N TRP A 50 -7.26 6.06 -5.14
CA TRP A 50 -6.82 6.56 -3.84
C TRP A 50 -5.30 6.64 -3.77
N PHE A 51 -4.81 7.34 -2.76
CA PHE A 51 -3.40 7.41 -2.41
C PHE A 51 -3.20 6.94 -0.97
N GLN A 52 -2.10 6.24 -0.73
CA GLN A 52 -1.72 5.84 0.62
C GLN A 52 -0.20 5.94 0.80
N LYS A 53 0.22 6.27 2.02
CA LYS A 53 1.62 6.16 2.41
C LYS A 53 1.99 4.69 2.54
N ILE A 54 3.10 4.28 1.92
CA ILE A 54 3.66 2.93 2.04
C ILE A 54 4.42 2.83 3.37
N LEU A 55 4.27 1.70 4.07
CA LEU A 55 4.96 1.46 5.35
C LEU A 55 6.40 1.05 5.10
N TYR A 56 7.32 1.58 5.92
CA TYR A 56 8.73 1.17 5.92
C TYR A 56 9.07 0.57 7.28
N SER A 57 9.49 -0.69 7.30
CA SER A 57 9.94 -1.39 8.51
C SER A 57 11.11 -2.31 8.17
N ASP A 58 12.11 -2.37 9.04
CA ASP A 58 13.21 -3.34 8.95
C ASP A 58 13.96 -3.37 7.60
N GLY A 59 14.00 -2.22 6.91
CA GLY A 59 14.67 -2.11 5.60
C GLY A 59 13.77 -2.39 4.40
N GLU A 60 12.51 -2.78 4.61
CA GLU A 60 11.56 -3.15 3.57
C GLU A 60 10.37 -2.18 3.50
N LEU A 61 9.83 -2.02 2.29
CA LEU A 61 8.61 -1.27 2.01
C LEU A 61 7.45 -2.25 1.83
N PHE A 62 6.31 -1.96 2.46
CA PHE A 62 5.12 -2.82 2.47
C PHE A 62 3.90 -2.10 1.90
N LEU A 63 3.34 -2.69 0.85
CA LEU A 63 2.05 -2.32 0.28
C LEU A 63 1.04 -3.41 0.63
N ASN A 64 0.09 -3.04 1.49
CA ASN A 64 -1.04 -3.88 1.85
C ASN A 64 -2.31 -3.20 1.35
N VAL A 65 -3.08 -3.91 0.53
CA VAL A 65 -4.34 -3.44 -0.03
C VAL A 65 -5.39 -4.50 0.24
N PRO A 66 -6.49 -4.15 0.95
CA PRO A 66 -7.62 -5.04 1.10
C PRO A 66 -8.10 -5.49 -0.28
N PHE A 67 -8.10 -6.79 -0.50
CA PHE A 67 -8.46 -7.39 -1.80
C PHE A 67 -9.42 -8.57 -1.63
N THR A 68 -10.02 -8.64 -0.45
CA THR A 68 -11.05 -9.61 -0.09
C THR A 68 -12.41 -8.94 -0.15
N PHE A 69 -13.34 -9.53 -0.89
CA PHE A 69 -14.69 -9.01 -1.06
C PHE A 69 -15.70 -9.91 -0.32
N PRO A 70 -16.58 -9.34 0.52
CA PRO A 70 -17.64 -10.10 1.16
C PRO A 70 -18.57 -10.78 0.15
N GLU A 71 -19.13 -11.94 0.47
CA GLU A 71 -20.00 -12.68 -0.46
C GLU A 71 -21.19 -11.84 -0.95
N TYR A 72 -21.75 -10.98 -0.09
CA TYR A 72 -22.91 -10.14 -0.41
C TYR A 72 -22.63 -9.04 -1.45
N VAL A 73 -21.36 -8.69 -1.72
CA VAL A 73 -21.02 -7.74 -2.81
C VAL A 73 -20.79 -8.45 -4.14
N THR A 74 -20.72 -9.79 -4.13
CA THR A 74 -20.54 -10.57 -5.36
C THR A 74 -21.91 -10.97 -5.91
N PRO A 75 -22.22 -10.70 -7.20
CA PRO A 75 -23.51 -11.07 -7.76
C PRO A 75 -23.74 -12.58 -7.65
N LEU A 76 -24.93 -13.00 -7.18
CA LEU A 76 -25.29 -14.41 -7.00
C LEU A 76 -25.44 -15.21 -8.32
N VAL A 77 -25.10 -14.59 -9.46
CA VAL A 77 -25.25 -15.15 -10.80
C VAL A 77 -24.14 -16.18 -11.04
N LYS A 78 -24.46 -17.46 -10.80
CA LYS A 78 -23.52 -18.60 -10.81
C LYS A 78 -22.81 -18.90 -12.14
N LYS A 79 -23.07 -18.17 -13.23
CA LYS A 79 -22.61 -18.54 -14.59
C LYS A 79 -21.91 -17.43 -15.38
N LEU A 80 -21.61 -16.28 -14.77
CA LEU A 80 -20.83 -15.26 -15.48
C LEU A 80 -19.34 -15.57 -15.39
N PRO A 81 -18.58 -15.43 -16.49
CA PRO A 81 -17.13 -15.51 -16.45
C PRO A 81 -16.61 -14.40 -15.54
N LYS A 82 -15.81 -14.76 -14.53
CA LYS A 82 -15.14 -13.78 -13.66
C LYS A 82 -13.72 -13.64 -14.16
N LYS A 83 -13.27 -12.40 -14.30
CA LYS A 83 -11.94 -12.08 -14.77
C LYS A 83 -11.24 -11.23 -13.72
N GLU A 84 -10.13 -11.73 -13.22
CA GLU A 84 -9.29 -11.02 -12.26
C GLU A 84 -8.04 -10.52 -12.95
N LYS A 85 -7.71 -9.25 -12.73
CA LYS A 85 -6.55 -8.59 -13.32
C LYS A 85 -5.88 -7.72 -12.27
N ILE A 86 -4.57 -7.92 -12.08
CA ILE A 86 -3.75 -7.14 -11.17
C ILE A 86 -2.55 -6.63 -11.94
N GLN A 87 -2.37 -5.31 -11.93
CA GLN A 87 -1.19 -4.66 -12.47
C GLN A 87 -0.51 -3.86 -11.36
N LEU A 88 0.76 -4.15 -11.11
CA LEU A 88 1.57 -3.46 -10.12
C LEU A 88 2.76 -2.82 -10.81
N ASN A 89 2.88 -1.49 -10.69
CA ASN A 89 4.04 -0.74 -11.16
C ASN A 89 4.72 -0.10 -9.95
N VAL A 90 6.00 -0.40 -9.76
CA VAL A 90 6.83 0.16 -8.70
C VAL A 90 7.83 1.09 -9.34
N ASN A 91 7.87 2.34 -8.88
CA ASN A 91 8.92 3.31 -9.20
C ASN A 91 9.49 3.85 -7.89
N ALA A 92 10.73 3.50 -7.57
CA ALA A 92 11.38 3.93 -6.33
C ALA A 92 11.92 5.36 -6.40
N GLY A 93 12.04 5.96 -7.58
CA GLY A 93 12.58 7.32 -7.76
C GLY A 93 14.04 7.50 -7.34
N THR A 94 14.72 6.43 -6.92
CA THR A 94 16.11 6.48 -6.42
C THR A 94 17.15 6.22 -7.50
N GLY A 95 16.74 5.76 -8.69
CA GLY A 95 17.68 5.31 -9.72
C GLY A 95 18.51 4.09 -9.29
N THR A 96 18.08 3.35 -8.26
CA THR A 96 18.78 2.16 -7.76
C THR A 96 17.96 0.90 -7.96
N GLN A 97 18.58 -0.26 -7.76
CA GLN A 97 17.90 -1.54 -7.94
C GLN A 97 16.77 -1.71 -6.93
N VAL A 98 15.60 -2.10 -7.43
CA VAL A 98 14.44 -2.51 -6.64
C VAL A 98 14.39 -4.04 -6.63
N LEU A 99 14.27 -4.63 -5.44
CA LEU A 99 14.19 -6.08 -5.25
C LEU A 99 12.87 -6.44 -4.60
N CYS A 100 12.07 -7.25 -5.28
CA CYS A 100 10.86 -7.84 -4.73
C CYS A 100 11.20 -8.85 -3.63
N LYS A 101 10.43 -8.84 -2.52
CA LYS A 101 10.59 -9.73 -1.37
C LYS A 101 9.42 -10.69 -1.22
N LYS A 102 8.20 -10.15 -1.15
CA LYS A 102 6.96 -10.94 -0.99
C LYS A 102 5.90 -10.48 -1.98
N ILE A 103 5.17 -11.43 -2.53
CA ILE A 103 3.96 -11.21 -3.33
C ILE A 103 2.91 -12.22 -2.88
N SER A 104 1.68 -11.79 -2.60
CA SER A 104 0.56 -12.66 -2.22
C SER A 104 -0.11 -13.35 -3.42
N HIS A 105 -0.05 -12.75 -4.61
CA HIS A 105 -0.72 -13.20 -5.82
C HIS A 105 0.29 -13.70 -6.87
N PRO A 106 -0.10 -14.59 -7.80
CA PRO A 106 0.81 -15.17 -8.81
C PRO A 106 1.13 -14.18 -9.94
N LEU A 107 1.75 -13.05 -9.60
CA LEU A 107 2.13 -12.01 -10.54
C LEU A 107 3.33 -12.45 -11.41
N LYS A 108 3.26 -12.15 -12.70
CA LYS A 108 4.37 -12.32 -13.65
C LYS A 108 5.08 -11.00 -13.84
N GLU A 109 6.41 -10.99 -13.71
CA GLU A 109 7.21 -9.81 -14.02
C GLU A 109 7.14 -9.52 -15.53
N LYS A 110 6.83 -8.27 -15.89
CA LYS A 110 6.73 -7.78 -17.27
C LYS A 110 7.79 -6.75 -17.61
N ARG A 111 8.24 -5.98 -16.62
CA ARG A 111 9.21 -4.91 -16.81
C ARG A 111 10.20 -4.89 -15.65
N ARG A 112 11.48 -4.83 -16.00
CA ARG A 112 12.57 -4.54 -15.07
C ARG A 112 13.45 -3.47 -15.67
N GLN A 113 13.53 -2.33 -15.01
CA GLN A 113 14.47 -1.27 -15.31
C GLN A 113 15.08 -0.78 -14.00
N VAL A 114 16.16 -0.01 -14.08
CA VAL A 114 16.75 0.59 -12.89
C VAL A 114 15.68 1.47 -12.20
N GLY A 115 15.50 1.30 -10.89
CA GLY A 115 14.47 1.98 -10.11
C GLY A 115 13.02 1.51 -10.32
N ASN A 116 12.76 0.61 -11.29
CA ASN A 116 11.39 0.31 -11.72
C ASN A 116 11.12 -1.20 -11.86
N LEU A 117 9.99 -1.66 -11.33
CA LEU A 117 9.45 -3.01 -11.55
C LEU A 117 8.01 -2.92 -12.05
N GLY A 118 7.66 -3.81 -12.99
CA GLY A 118 6.30 -3.97 -13.47
C GLY A 118 5.89 -5.42 -13.39
N PHE A 119 4.75 -5.67 -12.77
CA PHE A 119 4.16 -6.99 -12.57
C PHE A 119 2.74 -7.03 -13.11
N PHE A 120 2.33 -8.20 -13.58
CA PHE A 120 1.03 -8.39 -14.21
C PHE A 120 0.46 -9.77 -13.92
N TYR A 121 -0.82 -9.82 -13.62
CA TYR A 121 -1.63 -11.02 -13.50
C TYR A 121 -2.97 -10.79 -14.19
N GLU A 122 -3.42 -11.79 -14.93
CA GLU A 122 -4.73 -11.81 -15.57
C GLU A 122 -5.17 -13.27 -15.70
N SER A 123 -6.38 -13.58 -15.24
CA SER A 123 -6.92 -14.93 -15.25
C SER A 123 -8.45 -14.92 -15.23
N GLU A 124 -9.05 -15.92 -15.87
CA GLU A 124 -10.45 -16.28 -15.63
C GLU A 124 -10.53 -17.14 -14.37
N VAL A 125 -11.36 -16.72 -13.41
CA VAL A 125 -11.43 -17.32 -12.08
C VAL A 125 -12.83 -17.88 -11.79
N LEU A 126 -12.91 -19.00 -11.07
CA LEU A 126 -14.19 -19.54 -10.61
C LEU A 126 -14.74 -18.75 -9.40
N SER A 127 -13.84 -18.28 -8.55
CA SER A 127 -14.10 -17.44 -7.38
C SER A 127 -13.09 -16.30 -7.33
N TRP A 128 -13.54 -15.14 -6.83
CA TRP A 128 -12.64 -14.01 -6.57
C TRP A 128 -11.57 -14.38 -5.54
N SER A 129 -10.45 -13.64 -5.55
CA SER A 129 -9.43 -13.82 -4.51
C SER A 129 -10.03 -13.58 -3.11
N SER A 130 -9.69 -14.47 -2.18
CA SER A 130 -10.06 -14.39 -0.77
C SER A 130 -8.90 -13.93 0.11
N THR A 131 -7.83 -13.43 -0.50
CA THR A 131 -6.62 -12.98 0.19
C THR A 131 -6.32 -11.54 -0.18
N ASP A 132 -6.01 -10.73 0.82
CA ASP A 132 -5.57 -9.36 0.61
C ASP A 132 -4.28 -9.29 -0.20
N PHE A 133 -4.14 -8.20 -0.97
CA PHE A 133 -2.96 -7.96 -1.76
C PHE A 133 -1.84 -7.45 -0.87
N ASN A 134 -0.79 -8.26 -0.73
CA ASN A 134 0.41 -7.97 0.04
C ASN A 134 1.62 -8.01 -0.88
N PHE A 135 2.31 -6.88 -0.97
CA PHE A 135 3.54 -6.73 -1.75
C PHE A 135 4.61 -6.08 -0.88
N SER A 136 5.83 -6.64 -0.90
CA SER A 136 6.98 -5.99 -0.26
C SER A 136 8.20 -5.97 -1.16
N PHE A 137 8.98 -4.92 -1.00
CA PHE A 137 10.19 -4.69 -1.78
C PHE A 137 11.23 -3.92 -0.99
N THR A 138 12.48 -4.06 -1.40
CA THR A 138 13.61 -3.27 -0.88
C THR A 138 14.19 -2.40 -1.98
N VAL A 139 14.66 -1.22 -1.60
CA VAL A 139 15.41 -0.33 -2.46
C VAL A 139 16.86 -0.37 -2.01
N SER A 140 17.75 -0.88 -2.86
CA SER A 140 19.18 -0.96 -2.56
C SER A 140 19.78 0.45 -2.61
N SER A 141 20.17 1.02 -1.47
CA SER A 141 20.95 2.26 -1.43
C SER A 141 22.05 2.15 -0.39
N SER A 142 23.29 2.47 -0.77
CA SER A 142 24.43 2.55 0.16
C SER A 142 24.41 3.83 1.01
N HIS A 143 23.73 4.87 0.55
CA HIS A 143 23.70 6.19 1.20
C HIS A 143 22.28 6.61 1.56
N ILE A 144 22.16 7.57 2.48
CA ILE A 144 20.91 8.28 2.71
C ILE A 144 20.54 8.98 1.41
N PHE A 145 19.30 8.76 0.96
CA PHE A 145 18.77 9.36 -0.27
C PHE A 145 17.47 10.07 0.08
N GLY A 146 17.33 11.34 -0.30
CA GLY A 146 16.09 12.07 -0.16
C GLY A 146 15.72 12.73 -1.46
N SER A 147 14.43 12.90 -1.71
CA SER A 147 13.95 13.65 -2.88
C SER A 147 12.61 14.29 -2.59
N VAL A 148 12.21 15.17 -3.49
CA VAL A 148 10.92 15.83 -3.50
C VAL A 148 10.21 15.45 -4.79
N LEU A 149 9.00 14.89 -4.66
CA LEU A 149 8.08 14.74 -5.78
C LEU A 149 7.18 15.96 -5.79
N LEU A 150 7.04 16.59 -6.96
CA LEU A 150 6.07 17.64 -7.20
C LEU A 150 5.06 17.11 -8.22
N GLN A 151 3.77 17.25 -7.92
CA GLN A 151 2.68 16.85 -8.78
C GLN A 151 1.70 18.00 -8.91
N SER A 152 1.54 18.48 -10.14
CA SER A 152 0.47 19.42 -10.49
C SER A 152 -0.87 18.69 -10.56
N PRO A 153 -1.98 19.36 -10.20
CA PRO A 153 -3.31 18.80 -10.37
C PRO A 153 -3.62 18.56 -11.85
N SER A 154 -4.46 17.58 -12.14
CA SER A 154 -5.06 17.42 -13.47
C SER A 154 -6.26 18.37 -13.64
N LEU A 155 -6.66 18.62 -14.89
CA LEU A 155 -7.81 19.47 -15.18
C LEU A 155 -9.12 18.91 -14.63
N ASP A 156 -9.19 17.60 -14.42
CA ASP A 156 -10.38 16.89 -13.93
C ASP A 156 -10.39 16.73 -12.39
N ASP A 157 -9.34 17.19 -11.70
CA ASP A 157 -9.28 17.09 -10.24
C ASP A 157 -10.14 18.17 -9.58
N ASN A 158 -10.93 17.80 -8.57
CA ASN A 158 -11.68 18.77 -7.79
C ASN A 158 -10.76 19.68 -6.94
N ASP A 159 -9.61 19.17 -6.54
CA ASP A 159 -8.58 19.92 -5.83
C ASP A 159 -7.49 20.38 -6.82
N GLN A 160 -7.43 21.68 -7.05
CA GLN A 160 -6.49 22.33 -7.98
C GLN A 160 -5.21 22.83 -7.28
N ARG A 161 -4.90 22.34 -6.07
CA ARG A 161 -3.65 22.69 -5.38
C ARG A 161 -2.48 21.86 -5.91
N GLU A 162 -1.29 22.47 -5.95
CA GLU A 162 -0.05 21.72 -6.16
C GLU A 162 0.24 20.82 -4.96
N ILE A 163 0.66 19.58 -5.22
CA ILE A 163 0.99 18.61 -4.19
C ILE A 163 2.48 18.33 -4.26
N PHE A 164 3.15 18.34 -3.11
CA PHE A 164 4.52 17.89 -3.00
C PHE A 164 4.65 16.78 -1.95
N CYS A 165 5.60 15.88 -2.17
CA CYS A 165 5.96 14.82 -1.23
C CYS A 165 7.47 14.84 -1.04
N VAL A 166 7.89 15.15 0.19
CA VAL A 166 9.30 15.01 0.60
C VAL A 166 9.48 13.64 1.23
N TYR A 167 10.45 12.88 0.73
CA TYR A 167 10.77 11.57 1.29
C TYR A 167 12.27 11.43 1.52
N LEU A 168 12.61 10.70 2.57
CA LEU A 168 13.99 10.41 2.97
C LEU A 168 14.12 8.90 3.23
N PHE A 169 14.95 8.25 2.43
CA PHE A 169 15.38 6.87 2.60
C PHE A 169 16.70 6.82 3.37
N PRO A 170 16.76 6.07 4.49
CA PRO A 170 17.93 6.05 5.35
C PRO A 170 19.13 5.32 4.72
N GLY A 171 18.96 4.56 3.64
CA GLY A 171 20.01 3.74 3.05
C GLY A 171 20.41 2.54 3.93
N ASN A 172 21.46 1.82 3.52
CA ASN A 172 21.97 0.64 4.21
C ASN A 172 22.78 1.04 5.46
N GLN A 173 22.10 1.20 6.59
CA GLN A 173 22.66 1.65 7.87
C GLN A 173 23.30 0.53 8.71
N LYS A 174 23.76 -0.56 8.08
CA LYS A 174 24.32 -1.75 8.78
C LYS A 174 25.54 -1.44 9.66
N SER A 175 26.23 -0.32 9.47
CA SER A 175 27.43 0.06 10.22
C SER A 175 27.25 1.26 11.16
N ARG A 176 26.02 1.78 11.34
CA ARG A 176 25.86 3.01 12.11
C ARG A 176 26.02 2.72 13.60
N LYS A 177 27.09 3.26 14.17
CA LYS A 177 27.30 3.42 15.61
C LYS A 177 26.00 3.95 16.22
N MET A 178 25.26 3.08 16.91
CA MET A 178 24.01 3.48 17.54
C MET A 178 24.36 4.57 18.54
N SER A 179 23.76 5.76 18.36
CA SER A 179 23.90 6.82 19.35
C SER A 179 23.37 6.28 20.68
N ARG A 180 24.11 6.48 21.77
CA ARG A 180 23.60 6.20 23.11
C ARG A 180 22.30 6.99 23.28
N LYS A 181 21.22 6.27 23.60
CA LYS A 181 19.92 6.86 23.89
C LYS A 181 19.62 6.60 25.35
N ASP A 182 19.37 7.65 26.10
CA ASP A 182 18.80 7.52 27.44
C ASP A 182 17.29 7.33 27.28
N ILE A 183 16.79 6.19 27.78
CA ILE A 183 15.38 5.82 27.68
C ILE A 183 14.86 5.61 29.09
N VAL A 184 13.82 6.36 29.45
CA VAL A 184 13.09 6.22 30.71
C VAL A 184 11.74 5.58 30.39
N PHE A 185 11.44 4.47 31.06
CA PHE A 185 10.13 3.82 30.98
C PHE A 185 9.25 4.35 32.10
N VAL A 186 8.15 5.01 31.75
CA VAL A 186 7.10 5.40 32.69
C VAL A 186 5.97 4.40 32.54
N VAL A 187 5.67 3.69 33.61
CA VAL A 187 4.73 2.57 33.61
C VAL A 187 3.56 2.92 34.54
N ASP A 188 2.34 2.82 34.03
CA ASP A 188 1.15 2.91 34.89
C ASP A 188 1.06 1.68 35.78
N ILE A 189 0.83 1.91 37.07
CA ILE A 189 0.65 0.88 38.10
C ILE A 189 -0.70 1.02 38.82
N SER A 190 -1.64 1.75 38.21
CA SER A 190 -2.99 1.93 38.70
C SER A 190 -3.76 0.62 38.83
N GLY A 191 -4.93 0.66 39.50
CA GLY A 191 -5.74 -0.53 39.75
C GLY A 191 -6.19 -1.27 38.49
N SER A 192 -6.38 -0.58 37.36
CA SER A 192 -6.76 -1.19 36.07
C SER A 192 -5.65 -2.04 35.45
N MET A 193 -4.40 -1.88 35.91
CA MET A 193 -3.27 -2.67 35.43
C MET A 193 -3.17 -4.04 36.11
N ARG A 194 -3.96 -4.32 37.16
CA ARG A 194 -3.88 -5.58 37.90
C ARG A 194 -4.14 -6.80 37.01
N GLY A 195 -3.39 -7.87 37.26
CA GLY A 195 -3.48 -9.13 36.53
C GLY A 195 -2.71 -9.10 35.22
N LYS A 196 -3.33 -9.59 34.15
CA LYS A 196 -2.67 -9.77 32.86
C LYS A 196 -1.97 -8.52 32.31
N PRO A 197 -2.53 -7.29 32.36
CA PRO A 197 -1.87 -6.12 31.80
C PRO A 197 -0.50 -5.81 32.44
N ILE A 198 -0.38 -5.90 33.78
CA ILE A 198 0.90 -5.64 34.46
C ILE A 198 1.91 -6.76 34.21
N ASP A 199 1.48 -8.01 34.07
CA ASP A 199 2.37 -9.13 33.80
C ASP A 199 2.88 -9.09 32.34
N ASP A 200 2.00 -8.85 31.36
CA ASP A 200 2.39 -8.63 29.96
C ASP A 200 3.35 -7.42 29.83
N THR A 201 3.14 -6.37 30.63
CA THR A 201 4.03 -5.20 30.68
C THR A 201 5.42 -5.55 31.21
N LYS A 202 5.51 -6.36 32.28
CA LYS A 202 6.80 -6.82 32.81
C LYS A 202 7.54 -7.66 31.77
N ASP A 203 6.87 -8.60 31.13
CA ASP A 203 7.47 -9.48 30.12
C ASP A 203 8.00 -8.68 28.93
N ALA A 204 7.24 -7.70 28.44
CA ALA A 204 7.68 -6.80 27.39
C ALA A 204 8.90 -5.96 27.79
N LEU A 205 8.94 -5.46 29.04
CA LEU A 205 10.09 -4.73 29.57
C LEU A 205 11.33 -5.62 29.71
N PHE A 206 11.19 -6.83 30.25
CA PHE A 206 12.29 -7.80 30.34
C PHE A 206 12.84 -8.16 28.96
N ALA A 207 11.98 -8.40 27.97
CA ALA A 207 12.39 -8.66 26.60
C ALA A 207 13.14 -7.46 25.99
N ALA A 208 12.63 -6.24 26.19
CA ALA A 208 13.24 -5.01 25.67
C ALA A 208 14.62 -4.73 26.29
N LEU A 209 14.77 -4.94 27.60
CA LEU A 209 16.04 -4.76 28.31
C LEU A 209 17.05 -5.83 27.91
N SER A 210 16.63 -7.09 27.80
CA SER A 210 17.51 -8.21 27.41
C SER A 210 18.09 -8.02 26.01
N LYS A 211 17.27 -7.54 25.06
CA LYS A 211 17.71 -7.28 23.67
C LYS A 211 18.77 -6.17 23.57
N LYS A 212 18.85 -5.26 24.55
CA LYS A 212 19.84 -4.17 24.59
C LYS A 212 21.18 -4.55 25.20
N ILE A 213 21.25 -5.60 26.00
CA ILE A 213 22.50 -6.06 26.65
C ILE A 213 23.33 -6.93 25.69
N ALA A 214 22.71 -7.49 24.64
CA ALA A 214 23.33 -8.45 23.73
C ALA A 214 24.04 -7.86 22.49
N ALA A 215 24.23 -6.55 22.38
CA ALA A 215 25.05 -5.97 21.31
C ALA A 215 26.52 -5.88 21.78
N PRO A 216 27.43 -6.74 21.29
CA PRO A 216 28.82 -6.74 21.76
C PRO A 216 29.51 -5.45 21.31
N HIS A 217 30.35 -4.90 22.18
CA HIS A 217 31.36 -3.93 21.79
C HIS A 217 32.28 -4.55 20.72
N PRO A 218 32.46 -3.95 19.53
CA PRO A 218 33.57 -4.32 18.67
C PRO A 218 34.86 -3.82 19.33
N THR A 219 35.68 -4.76 19.79
CA THR A 219 37.10 -4.55 20.15
C THR A 219 37.92 -4.17 18.94
#